data_AF-A0A9P4QNY3-F1
#
_entry.id   AF-A0A9P4QNY3-F1
#
_cell.length_a   1.000
_cell.length_b   1.000
_cell.length_c   1.000
_cell.angle_alpha   90.00
_cell.angle_beta   90.00
_cell.angle_gamma   90.00
#
_symmetry.space_group_name_H-M   'P 1'
#
loop_
_entity.id
_entity.type
_entity.pdbx_description
1 polymer ?
#
loop_
_entity_poly.entity_id
_entity_poly.type
_entity_poly.pdbx_seq_one_letter_code
_entity_poly.pdbx_strand_id
1 'polypeptide(L)'
;MSNGNRDRNEEAKLVLNWWKKSLETFIIVCTFGGSITFSLIMLNIANPSRLNSENLATRARYDVEEVREFLAVGWVLFMCNLGICCLLSGLVYFQELDILGNWPDGRLWWGITWEWLLHICSFVITGLLIAAFAVLSMAVVAYVEPVGWAGLALTMLWGSIVVGCWIYQCFNIWSG
;
A
#
# COMPACT_ATOMS: atom_id res chain seq x y z
N MET A 1 36.85 16.47 -10.21
CA MET A 1 35.55 16.43 -10.92
C MET A 1 35.08 15.03 -11.33
N SER A 2 35.93 13.99 -11.36
CA SER A 2 35.51 12.62 -11.75
C SER A 2 34.76 11.82 -10.66
N ASN A 3 35.02 12.06 -9.37
CA ASN A 3 34.40 11.25 -8.30
C ASN A 3 32.90 11.55 -8.12
N GLY A 4 32.50 12.83 -8.09
CA GLY A 4 31.10 13.20 -7.83
C GLY A 4 30.08 12.71 -8.87
N ASN A 5 30.48 12.53 -10.15
CA ASN A 5 29.59 11.93 -11.15
C ASN A 5 29.46 10.40 -10.98
N ARG A 6 30.51 9.75 -10.48
CA ARG A 6 30.48 8.32 -10.22
C ARG A 6 29.60 8.01 -9.01
N ASP A 7 29.76 8.79 -7.94
CA ASP A 7 29.01 8.61 -6.69
C ASP A 7 27.50 8.78 -6.93
N ARG A 8 27.09 9.81 -7.67
CA ARG A 8 25.66 10.03 -8.04
C ARG A 8 25.06 8.90 -8.88
N ASN A 9 25.85 8.33 -9.80
CA ASN A 9 25.39 7.22 -10.63
C ASN A 9 25.25 5.91 -9.82
N GLU A 10 26.09 5.71 -8.80
CA GLU A 10 25.96 4.58 -7.89
C GLU A 10 24.73 4.74 -6.99
N GLU A 11 24.46 5.93 -6.45
CA GLU A 11 23.25 6.25 -5.68
C GLU A 11 21.96 6.03 -6.48
N ALA A 12 21.90 6.56 -7.71
CA ALA A 12 20.75 6.40 -8.59
C ALA A 12 20.42 4.92 -8.85
N LYS A 13 21.45 4.08 -9.07
CA LYS A 13 21.28 2.64 -9.25
C LYS A 13 20.76 1.95 -8.00
N LEU A 14 21.25 2.34 -6.83
CA LEU A 14 20.80 1.77 -5.56
C LEU A 14 19.31 2.10 -5.31
N VAL A 15 18.92 3.36 -5.51
CA VAL A 15 17.54 3.82 -5.36
C VAL A 15 16.62 3.09 -6.35
N LEU A 16 17.04 3.00 -7.62
CA LEU A 16 16.26 2.33 -8.67
C LEU A 16 16.07 0.84 -8.37
N ASN A 17 17.13 0.13 -7.96
CA ASN A 17 17.06 -1.28 -7.61
C ASN A 17 16.17 -1.52 -6.40
N TRP A 18 16.25 -0.65 -5.39
CA TRP A 18 15.35 -0.70 -4.24
C TRP A 18 13.89 -0.52 -4.68
N TRP A 19 13.61 0.46 -5.54
CA TRP A 19 12.27 0.72 -6.07
C TRP A 19 11.69 -0.45 -6.86
N LYS A 20 12.49 -1.03 -7.77
CA LYS A 20 12.08 -2.21 -8.56
C LYS A 20 11.67 -3.37 -7.64
N LYS A 21 12.49 -3.69 -6.63
CA LYS A 21 12.19 -4.75 -5.65
C LYS A 21 10.97 -4.45 -4.77
N SER A 22 10.83 -3.19 -4.32
CA SER A 22 9.68 -2.78 -3.52
C SER A 22 8.39 -2.88 -4.33
N LEU A 23 8.39 -2.42 -5.59
CA LEU A 23 7.22 -2.52 -6.48
C LEU A 23 6.83 -3.96 -6.76
N GLU A 24 7.80 -4.83 -7.05
CA GLU A 24 7.55 -6.26 -7.22
C GLU A 24 6.88 -6.86 -5.97
N THR A 25 7.38 -6.52 -4.78
CA THR A 25 6.79 -6.98 -3.52
C THR A 25 5.35 -6.49 -3.35
N PHE A 26 5.07 -5.21 -3.63
CA PHE A 26 3.71 -4.68 -3.56
C PHE A 26 2.77 -5.33 -4.57
N ILE A 27 3.22 -5.58 -5.80
CA ILE A 27 2.45 -6.28 -6.83
C ILE A 27 2.06 -7.67 -6.34
N ILE A 28 3.01 -8.41 -5.76
CA ILE A 28 2.76 -9.75 -5.20
C ILE A 28 1.70 -9.66 -4.10
N VAL A 29 1.90 -8.79 -3.10
CA VAL A 29 0.98 -8.64 -1.97
C VAL A 29 -0.42 -8.23 -2.44
N CYS A 30 -0.53 -7.28 -3.36
CA CYS A 30 -1.83 -6.82 -3.87
C CYS A 30 -2.52 -7.89 -4.72
N THR A 31 -1.78 -8.68 -5.48
CA THR A 31 -2.33 -9.79 -6.26
C THR A 31 -2.90 -10.88 -5.35
N PHE A 32 -2.15 -11.26 -4.31
CA PHE A 32 -2.62 -12.22 -3.33
C PHE A 32 -3.81 -11.68 -2.52
N GLY A 33 -3.69 -10.46 -1.98
CA GLY A 33 -4.76 -9.82 -1.22
C GLY A 33 -6.04 -9.63 -2.05
N GLY A 34 -5.92 -9.16 -3.28
CA GLY A 34 -7.02 -9.01 -4.24
C GLY A 34 -7.67 -10.35 -4.60
N SER A 35 -6.87 -11.40 -4.86
CA SER A 35 -7.42 -12.73 -5.20
C SER A 35 -8.21 -13.35 -4.04
N ILE A 36 -7.66 -13.28 -2.82
CA ILE A 36 -8.31 -13.81 -1.61
C ILE A 36 -9.62 -13.06 -1.33
N THR A 37 -9.58 -11.73 -1.35
CA THR A 37 -10.77 -10.90 -1.09
C THR A 37 -11.85 -11.13 -2.14
N PHE A 38 -11.49 -11.20 -3.42
CA PHE A 38 -12.43 -11.55 -4.49
C PHE A 38 -13.09 -12.91 -4.28
N SER A 39 -12.28 -13.92 -3.92
CA SER A 39 -12.77 -15.27 -3.65
C SER A 39 -13.78 -15.27 -2.50
N LEU A 40 -13.51 -14.50 -1.44
CA LEU A 40 -14.42 -14.37 -0.30
C LEU A 40 -15.73 -13.63 -0.66
N ILE A 41 -15.70 -12.65 -1.58
CA ILE A 41 -16.92 -11.96 -2.06
C ILE A 41 -17.84 -12.92 -2.83
N MET A 42 -17.23 -13.81 -3.62
CA MET A 42 -17.94 -14.80 -4.45
C MET A 42 -18.43 -16.00 -3.62
N LEU A 43 -17.73 -16.35 -2.54
CA LEU A 43 -18.19 -17.34 -1.60
C LEU A 43 -19.48 -16.86 -0.92
N ASN A 44 -20.45 -17.77 -0.79
CA ASN A 44 -21.68 -17.50 -0.07
C ASN A 44 -21.34 -17.54 1.44
N ILE A 45 -20.86 -16.41 1.96
CA ILE A 45 -20.29 -16.33 3.31
C ILE A 45 -21.37 -16.63 4.33
N ALA A 46 -21.05 -17.47 5.32
CA ALA A 46 -22.01 -17.87 6.34
C ALA A 46 -22.51 -16.64 7.11
N ASN A 47 -23.83 -16.58 7.35
CA ASN A 47 -24.47 -15.53 8.13
C ASN A 47 -23.74 -15.34 9.49
N PRO A 48 -23.08 -14.19 9.75
CA PRO A 48 -22.38 -13.94 11.02
C PRO A 48 -23.35 -13.96 12.22
N SER A 49 -24.64 -13.71 11.97
CA SER A 49 -25.74 -13.86 12.92
C SER A 49 -25.97 -15.29 13.42
N ARG A 50 -25.51 -16.33 12.70
CA ARG A 50 -25.60 -17.74 13.11
C ARG A 50 -24.37 -18.26 13.88
N LEU A 51 -23.22 -17.60 13.73
CA LEU A 51 -21.99 -17.98 14.44
C LEU A 51 -21.94 -17.39 15.86
N ASN A 52 -22.49 -16.18 16.04
CA ASN A 52 -22.54 -15.53 17.36
C ASN A 52 -23.70 -16.00 18.25
N SER A 53 -24.62 -16.85 17.77
CA SER A 53 -25.73 -17.35 18.60
C SER A 53 -25.32 -18.40 19.64
N GLU A 54 -24.11 -18.95 19.58
CA GLU A 54 -23.59 -19.87 20.61
C GLU A 54 -23.01 -19.13 21.84
N ASN A 55 -22.65 -17.85 21.68
CA ASN A 55 -22.25 -16.97 22.79
C ASN A 55 -23.33 -15.91 23.03
N LEU A 56 -24.16 -16.16 24.04
CA LEU A 56 -25.39 -15.44 24.41
C LEU A 56 -25.23 -13.93 24.77
N ALA A 57 -24.11 -13.28 24.46
CA ALA A 57 -23.79 -11.92 24.93
C ALA A 57 -23.52 -10.86 23.84
N THR A 58 -23.31 -11.22 22.58
CA THR A 58 -23.02 -10.22 21.53
C THR A 58 -23.91 -10.44 20.32
N ARG A 59 -25.03 -9.72 20.26
CA ARG A 59 -25.82 -9.58 19.03
C ARG A 59 -24.85 -9.26 17.88
N ALA A 60 -24.86 -10.05 16.81
CA ALA A 60 -24.09 -9.76 15.61
C ALA A 60 -24.33 -8.30 15.20
N ARG A 61 -23.27 -7.48 15.31
CA ARG A 61 -23.36 -6.02 15.16
C ARG A 61 -23.49 -5.58 13.70
N TYR A 62 -23.13 -6.46 12.77
CA TYR A 62 -23.10 -6.19 11.33
C TYR A 62 -23.94 -7.22 10.56
N ASP A 63 -24.68 -6.74 9.57
CA ASP A 63 -25.42 -7.59 8.62
C ASP A 63 -24.46 -8.18 7.57
N VAL A 64 -24.83 -9.29 6.93
CA VAL A 64 -23.99 -9.98 5.92
C VAL A 64 -23.62 -9.04 4.79
N GLU A 65 -24.53 -8.14 4.44
CA GLU A 65 -24.38 -7.17 3.36
C GLU A 65 -23.26 -6.16 3.68
N GLU A 66 -23.15 -5.70 4.92
CA GLU A 66 -22.10 -4.75 5.35
C GLU A 66 -20.71 -5.39 5.30
N VAL A 67 -20.61 -6.69 5.62
CA VAL A 67 -19.34 -7.42 5.53
C VAL A 67 -18.90 -7.58 4.07
N ARG A 68 -19.84 -7.86 3.17
CA ARG A 68 -19.55 -7.94 1.72
C ARG A 68 -19.14 -6.59 1.15
N GLU A 69 -19.73 -5.50 1.65
CA GLU A 69 -19.33 -4.14 1.28
C GLU A 69 -17.88 -3.85 1.72
N PHE A 70 -17.50 -4.17 2.97
CA PHE A 70 -16.11 -4.01 3.41
C PHE A 70 -15.13 -4.85 2.58
N LEU A 71 -15.49 -6.10 2.27
CA LEU A 71 -14.66 -6.94 1.39
C LEU A 71 -14.52 -6.34 -0.01
N ALA A 72 -15.61 -5.83 -0.59
CA ALA A 72 -15.60 -5.20 -1.90
C ALA A 72 -14.73 -3.93 -1.92
N VAL A 73 -14.84 -3.08 -0.90
CA VAL A 73 -14.01 -1.89 -0.75
C VAL A 73 -12.53 -2.28 -0.60
N GLY A 74 -12.22 -3.27 0.24
CA GLY A 74 -10.86 -3.79 0.41
C GLY A 74 -10.28 -4.32 -0.91
N TRP A 75 -11.08 -5.06 -1.67
CA TRP A 75 -10.70 -5.57 -3.00
C TRP A 75 -10.39 -4.45 -3.98
N VAL A 76 -11.24 -3.42 -4.06
CA VAL A 76 -11.02 -2.26 -4.93
C VAL A 76 -9.71 -1.55 -4.56
N LEU A 77 -9.43 -1.38 -3.25
CA LEU A 77 -8.19 -0.77 -2.79
C LEU A 77 -6.95 -1.57 -3.23
N PHE A 78 -6.99 -2.90 -3.16
CA PHE A 78 -5.91 -3.75 -3.69
C PHE A 78 -5.75 -3.62 -5.20
N MET A 79 -6.85 -3.59 -5.97
CA MET A 79 -6.80 -3.45 -7.42
C MET A 79 -6.28 -2.08 -7.86
N CYS A 80 -6.71 -1.00 -7.20
CA CYS A 80 -6.17 0.34 -7.44
C CYS A 80 -4.67 0.39 -7.13
N ASN A 81 -4.25 -0.19 -6.01
CA ASN A 81 -2.84 -0.22 -5.63
C ASN A 81 -1.99 -1.03 -6.62
N LEU A 82 -2.49 -2.20 -7.03
CA LEU A 82 -1.86 -3.04 -8.06
C LEU A 82 -1.69 -2.30 -9.38
N GLY A 83 -2.74 -1.61 -9.84
CA GLY A 83 -2.71 -0.80 -11.06
C GLY A 83 -1.64 0.29 -11.01
N ILE A 84 -1.55 1.03 -9.89
CA ILE A 84 -0.52 2.06 -9.68
C ILE A 84 0.88 1.43 -9.68
N CYS A 85 1.08 0.30 -8.99
CA CYS A 85 2.37 -0.38 -8.94
C CYS A 85 2.82 -0.87 -10.33
N CYS A 86 1.92 -1.44 -11.12
CA CYS A 86 2.21 -1.88 -12.49
C CYS A 86 2.57 -0.71 -13.40
N LEU A 87 1.82 0.39 -13.32
CA LEU A 87 2.10 1.62 -14.08
C LEU A 87 3.46 2.22 -13.69
N LEU A 88 3.75 2.30 -12.38
CA LEU A 88 5.02 2.83 -11.91
C LEU A 88 6.19 1.91 -12.27
N SER A 89 6.02 0.59 -12.20
CA SER A 89 7.03 -0.37 -12.65
C SER A 89 7.33 -0.21 -14.14
N GLY A 90 6.30 0.01 -14.96
CA GLY A 90 6.47 0.33 -16.38
C GLY A 90 7.23 1.64 -16.58
N LEU A 91 6.83 2.70 -15.87
CA LEU A 91 7.48 4.01 -15.95
C LEU A 91 8.96 3.94 -15.58
N VAL A 92 9.28 3.28 -14.46
CA VAL A 92 10.64 3.07 -13.95
C VAL A 92 11.48 2.26 -14.94
N TYR A 93 10.88 1.28 -15.62
CA TYR A 93 11.57 0.49 -16.64
C TYR A 93 11.88 1.30 -17.90
N PHE A 94 10.91 2.06 -18.41
CA PHE A 94 11.11 2.86 -19.63
C PHE A 94 12.02 4.06 -19.43
N GLN A 95 11.97 4.71 -18.27
CA GLN A 95 12.75 5.91 -17.98
C GLN A 95 14.03 5.62 -17.18
N GLU A 96 14.44 4.35 -17.03
CA GLU A 96 15.64 3.95 -16.30
C GLU A 96 16.90 4.69 -16.79
N LEU A 97 17.08 4.80 -18.11
CA LEU A 97 18.22 5.50 -18.69
C LEU A 97 18.21 7.00 -18.39
N ASP A 98 17.03 7.62 -18.40
CA ASP A 98 16.87 9.05 -18.10
C ASP A 98 17.09 9.33 -16.60
N ILE A 99 16.61 8.44 -15.74
CA ILE A 99 16.81 8.52 -14.28
C ILE A 99 18.31 8.41 -13.97
N LEU A 100 19.01 7.43 -14.55
CA LEU A 100 20.44 7.24 -14.35
C LEU A 100 21.28 8.41 -14.88
N GLY A 101 20.83 9.08 -15.95
CA GLY A 101 21.55 10.19 -16.55
C GLY A 101 21.37 11.53 -15.82
N ASN A 102 20.21 11.76 -15.22
CA ASN A 102 19.81 13.07 -14.68
C ASN A 102 19.46 13.05 -13.17
N TRP A 103 19.87 12.04 -12.42
CA TRP A 103 19.60 11.99 -10.97
C TRP A 103 20.39 13.04 -10.17
N PRO A 104 19.79 13.74 -9.16
CA PRO A 104 18.37 13.79 -8.78
C PRO A 104 17.57 14.93 -9.46
N ASP A 105 18.27 15.86 -10.13
CA ASP A 105 17.71 17.12 -10.66
C ASP A 105 16.81 16.94 -11.89
N GLY A 106 16.74 15.73 -12.45
CA GLY A 106 15.94 15.39 -13.61
C GLY A 106 14.47 15.71 -13.37
N ARG A 107 13.98 16.73 -14.08
CA ARG A 107 12.57 17.10 -14.06
C ARG A 107 11.81 16.32 -15.11
N LEU A 108 10.64 15.80 -14.71
CA LEU A 108 9.62 15.42 -15.67
C LEU A 108 9.09 16.65 -16.40
N TRP A 109 8.39 16.42 -17.50
CA TRP A 109 7.75 17.47 -18.29
C TRP A 109 6.76 18.35 -17.49
N TRP A 110 6.32 17.87 -16.33
CA TRP A 110 5.41 18.54 -15.40
C TRP A 110 6.14 19.35 -14.32
N GLY A 111 7.47 19.46 -14.37
CA GLY A 111 8.28 20.26 -13.44
C GLY A 111 8.58 19.60 -12.10
N ILE A 112 8.06 18.39 -11.84
CA ILE A 112 8.33 17.59 -10.64
C ILE A 112 9.64 16.81 -10.84
N THR A 113 10.50 16.76 -9.83
CA THR A 113 11.73 15.95 -9.88
C THR A 113 11.41 14.47 -9.69
N TRP A 114 12.28 13.60 -10.21
CA TRP A 114 12.15 12.16 -10.03
C TRP A 114 12.06 11.73 -8.56
N GLU A 115 12.83 12.37 -7.69
CA GLU A 115 12.79 12.14 -6.24
C GLU A 115 11.40 12.43 -5.66
N TRP A 116 10.81 13.59 -5.96
CA TRP A 116 9.47 13.95 -5.48
C TRP A 116 8.39 13.01 -6.01
N LEU A 117 8.47 12.61 -7.28
CA LEU A 117 7.51 11.68 -7.88
C LEU A 117 7.54 10.33 -7.15
N LEU A 118 8.73 9.75 -6.98
CA LEU A 118 8.92 8.49 -6.28
C LEU A 118 8.43 8.59 -4.83
N HIS A 119 8.70 9.72 -4.16
CA HIS A 119 8.19 9.96 -2.82
C HIS A 119 6.65 9.96 -2.77
N ILE A 120 5.99 10.76 -3.60
CA ILE A 120 4.52 10.82 -3.64
C ILE A 120 3.93 9.43 -3.95
N CYS A 121 4.49 8.71 -4.93
CA CYS A 121 4.06 7.36 -5.27
C CYS A 121 4.20 6.39 -4.09
N SER A 122 5.29 6.46 -3.33
CA SER A 122 5.50 5.59 -2.17
C SER A 122 4.47 5.85 -1.07
N PHE A 123 4.15 7.12 -0.83
CA PHE A 123 3.09 7.51 0.12
C PHE A 123 1.74 6.94 -0.32
N VAL A 124 1.38 7.11 -1.60
CA VAL A 124 0.12 6.63 -2.16
C VAL A 124 0.03 5.10 -2.09
N ILE A 125 1.04 4.38 -2.58
CA ILE A 125 1.05 2.90 -2.60
C ILE A 125 0.96 2.32 -1.19
N THR A 126 1.73 2.88 -0.25
CA THR A 126 1.74 2.40 1.13
C THR A 126 0.45 2.75 1.86
N GLY A 127 -0.07 3.97 1.65
CA GLY A 127 -1.33 4.43 2.22
C GLY A 127 -2.53 3.61 1.74
N LEU A 128 -2.62 3.32 0.43
CA LEU A 128 -3.64 2.44 -0.11
C LEU A 128 -3.56 1.03 0.47
N LEU A 129 -2.35 0.50 0.64
CA LEU A 129 -2.15 -0.82 1.23
C LEU A 129 -2.62 -0.88 2.69
N ILE A 130 -2.23 0.11 3.51
CA ILE A 130 -2.65 0.21 4.91
C ILE A 130 -4.18 0.35 4.98
N ALA A 131 -4.78 1.19 4.13
CA ALA A 131 -6.23 1.35 4.06
C ALA A 131 -6.93 0.03 3.71
N ALA A 132 -6.40 -0.74 2.74
CA ALA A 132 -6.93 -2.04 2.38
C ALA A 132 -6.92 -3.01 3.58
N PHE A 133 -5.80 -3.09 4.31
CA PHE A 133 -5.71 -3.93 5.51
C PHE A 133 -6.59 -3.44 6.68
N ALA A 134 -6.78 -2.13 6.84
CA ALA A 134 -7.67 -1.56 7.84
C ALA A 134 -9.14 -1.94 7.56
N VAL A 135 -9.57 -1.80 6.30
CA VAL A 135 -10.93 -2.19 5.88
C VAL A 135 -11.14 -3.69 6.02
N LEU A 136 -10.15 -4.52 5.67
CA LEU A 136 -10.24 -5.96 5.91
C LEU A 136 -10.30 -6.31 7.40
N SER A 137 -9.58 -5.58 8.25
CA SER A 137 -9.66 -5.79 9.70
C SER A 137 -11.07 -5.52 10.22
N MET A 138 -11.76 -4.50 9.69
CA MET A 138 -13.17 -4.24 10.01
C MET A 138 -14.09 -5.37 9.55
N ALA A 139 -13.85 -5.97 8.39
CA ALA A 139 -14.59 -7.16 7.97
C ALA A 139 -14.37 -8.36 8.90
N VAL A 140 -13.15 -8.52 9.44
CA VAL A 140 -12.85 -9.57 10.43
C VAL A 140 -13.52 -9.31 11.76
N VAL A 141 -13.67 -8.04 12.20
CA VAL A 141 -14.41 -7.69 13.43
C VAL A 141 -15.84 -8.25 13.39
N ALA A 142 -16.47 -8.29 12.21
CA ALA A 142 -17.83 -8.82 12.07
C ALA A 142 -17.94 -10.34 12.32
N TYR A 143 -16.85 -11.10 12.13
CA TYR A 143 -16.82 -12.54 12.41
C TYR A 143 -16.23 -12.86 13.78
N VAL A 144 -15.08 -12.26 14.10
CA VAL A 144 -14.31 -12.50 15.33
C VAL A 144 -13.81 -11.17 15.86
N GLU A 145 -14.62 -10.53 16.69
CA GLU A 145 -14.36 -9.20 17.26
C GLU A 145 -12.93 -9.01 17.80
N PRO A 146 -12.41 -9.86 18.73
CA PRO A 146 -11.10 -9.60 19.32
C PRO A 146 -9.96 -9.65 18.29
N VAL A 147 -10.07 -10.52 17.28
CA VAL A 147 -9.06 -10.65 16.22
C VAL A 147 -9.11 -9.45 15.27
N GLY A 148 -10.30 -8.99 14.91
CA GLY A 148 -10.46 -7.83 14.04
C GLY A 148 -9.92 -6.54 14.67
N TRP A 149 -10.19 -6.31 15.97
CA TRP A 149 -9.64 -5.15 16.69
C TRP A 149 -8.13 -5.22 16.84
N ALA A 150 -7.56 -6.40 17.10
CA ALA A 150 -6.12 -6.59 17.15
C ALA A 150 -5.46 -6.28 15.78
N GLY A 151 -6.07 -6.75 14.68
CA GLY A 151 -5.63 -6.44 13.33
C GLY A 151 -5.69 -4.94 13.00
N LEU A 152 -6.78 -4.29 13.40
CA LEU A 152 -6.94 -2.84 13.20
C LEU A 152 -5.90 -2.05 14.01
N ALA A 153 -5.66 -2.42 15.27
CA ALA A 153 -4.65 -1.77 16.10
C ALA A 153 -3.24 -1.92 15.51
N LEU A 154 -2.90 -3.11 15.03
CA LEU A 154 -1.60 -3.38 14.41
C LEU A 154 -1.41 -2.58 13.10
N THR A 155 -2.44 -2.56 12.25
CA THR A 155 -2.40 -1.82 10.97
C THR A 155 -2.31 -0.32 11.19
N MET A 156 -3.02 0.22 12.18
CA MET A 156 -2.94 1.63 12.56
C MET A 156 -1.59 2.00 13.18
N LEU A 157 -1.01 1.14 14.02
CA LEU A 157 0.32 1.33 14.57
C LEU A 157 1.37 1.38 13.46
N TRP A 158 1.33 0.42 12.54
CA TRP A 158 2.23 0.41 11.38
C TRP A 158 2.04 1.63 10.50
N GLY A 159 0.79 2.02 10.22
CA GLY A 159 0.49 3.22 9.44
C GLY A 159 1.01 4.49 10.10
N SER A 160 0.93 4.59 11.43
CA SER A 160 1.46 5.73 12.19
C SER A 160 2.98 5.83 12.07
N ILE A 161 3.69 4.70 12.14
CA ILE A 161 5.15 4.65 11.96
C ILE A 161 5.53 5.13 10.55
N VAL A 162 4.84 4.61 9.52
CA VAL A 162 5.09 4.99 8.14
C VAL A 162 4.88 6.49 7.95
N VAL A 163 3.74 7.03 8.39
CA VAL A 163 3.44 8.47 8.29
C VAL A 163 4.47 9.31 9.06
N GLY A 164 4.93 8.85 10.23
CA GLY A 164 6.01 9.49 10.98
C GLY A 164 7.32 9.57 10.18
N CYS A 165 7.73 8.47 9.53
CA CYS A 165 8.89 8.43 8.65
C CYS A 165 8.73 9.40 7.46
N TRP A 166 7.53 9.52 6.89
CA TRP A 166 7.23 10.47 5.81
C TRP A 166 7.41 11.92 6.25
N ILE A 167 6.81 12.29 7.38
CA ILE A 167 6.90 13.64 7.92
C ILE A 167 8.37 13.99 8.19
N TYR A 168 9.13 13.06 8.75
CA TYR A 168 10.56 13.23 8.99
C TYR A 168 11.34 13.43 7.69
N GLN A 169 11.07 12.63 6.65
CA GLN A 169 11.71 12.78 5.33
C GLN A 169 11.39 14.13 4.69
N CYS A 170 10.12 14.54 4.67
CA CYS A 170 9.71 15.84 4.13
C CYS A 170 10.39 17.01 4.86
N PHE A 171 10.53 16.92 6.18
CA PHE A 171 11.19 17.95 6.97
C PHE A 171 12.68 18.05 6.65
N ASN A 172 13.35 16.89 6.50
CA ASN A 172 14.77 16.84 6.16
C ASN A 172 15.06 17.40 4.76
N ILE A 173 14.22 17.05 3.77
CA ILE A 173 14.33 17.55 2.38
C ILE A 173 14.13 19.07 2.32
N TRP A 174 13.27 19.65 3.17
CA TRP A 174 13.05 21.09 3.19
C TRP A 174 14.18 21.88 3.88
N SER A 175 14.98 21.21 4.73
CA SER A 175 16.07 21.84 5.50
C SER A 175 17.46 21.77 4.85
N GLY A 176 17.62 21.02 3.76
CA GLY A 176 18.87 20.87 3.00
C GLY A 176 18.87 21.69 1.71
#